data_AF-A0A915ZG53-F1
#
_entry.id   AF-A0A915ZG53-F1
#
_cell.length_a   1.000
_cell.length_b   1.000
_cell.length_c   1.000
_cell.angle_alpha   90.00
_cell.angle_beta   90.00
_cell.angle_gamma   90.00
#
_symmetry.space_group_name_H-M   'P 1'
#
loop_
_entity.id
_entity.type
_entity.pdbx_description
1 polymer ?
#
loop_
_entity_poly.entity_id
_entity_poly.type
_entity_poly.pdbx_seq_one_letter_code
_entity_poly.pdbx_strand_id
1 'polypeptide(L)'
;MLPDLFKKPQKAEHENEHSFVLWLRKIIIIVFLMILAGSFAVMCVRMSKENPSISTTFTSIDSILAPSIYLSFAYKFNISCLIYYDYAGKNETSCDEYVTQPNNTGDKDYPYGGNFSPKKVKLTRYDDIGPYFVYLDINIIDPTFNNLTESFFRMNLYDTENDYVIYNIESMNKIKSGSMTPFEESLFYLNKYTLTGGYLYKLGFSKKIRRILSKPILSYIGFPSSYDSKPYIESNIQSVPAASLNATHLRVRLSPRNFILEEEQEQRNDNILAAVGIIAAYYSSIVFIYVFLFGVDSMKPWGLIHSGCCGLPTFVDQDDEQNEPNEPNEPNEQVLNIESMDERVKELEKILKYV
;
A
#
# COMPACT_ATOMS: atom_id res chain seq x y z
N MET A 1 26.27 13.45 -89.49
CA MET A 1 27.44 13.74 -88.66
C MET A 1 26.99 13.55 -87.23
N LEU A 2 27.57 12.55 -86.57
CA LEU A 2 27.55 12.22 -85.14
C LEU A 2 26.21 11.88 -84.43
N PRO A 3 26.31 11.00 -83.41
CA PRO A 3 25.29 10.02 -83.03
C PRO A 3 24.89 10.20 -81.54
N ASP A 4 24.34 9.14 -80.95
CA ASP A 4 24.49 8.79 -79.53
C ASP A 4 23.71 9.62 -78.49
N LEU A 5 22.63 9.03 -77.95
CA LEU A 5 22.71 8.30 -76.67
C LEU A 5 21.31 7.88 -76.21
N PHE A 6 20.94 6.66 -76.60
CA PHE A 6 20.00 5.86 -75.82
C PHE A 6 20.58 5.70 -74.40
N LYS A 7 20.00 6.43 -73.44
CA LYS A 7 20.32 6.28 -72.02
C LYS A 7 19.85 4.89 -71.56
N LYS A 8 20.80 4.09 -71.07
CA LYS A 8 20.63 2.75 -70.49
C LYS A 8 19.49 2.71 -69.44
N PRO A 9 18.86 1.54 -69.24
CA PRO A 9 17.77 1.38 -68.26
C PRO A 9 18.31 1.53 -66.82
N GLN A 10 17.63 2.35 -66.01
CA GLN A 10 17.84 2.58 -64.57
C GLN A 10 17.49 1.36 -63.69
N LYS A 11 18.00 0.16 -63.99
CA LYS A 11 17.82 -1.01 -63.11
C LYS A 11 18.69 -0.95 -61.85
N ALA A 12 19.91 -0.40 -61.96
CA ALA A 12 20.83 -0.31 -60.83
C ALA A 12 20.45 0.78 -59.79
N GLU A 13 19.70 1.79 -60.22
CA GLU A 13 19.28 2.90 -59.34
C GLU A 13 18.11 2.47 -58.45
N HIS A 14 17.14 1.74 -59.01
CA HIS A 14 16.01 1.17 -58.29
C HIS A 14 16.41 0.07 -57.28
N GLU A 15 17.42 -0.76 -57.58
CA GLU A 15 17.95 -1.75 -56.64
C GLU A 15 18.70 -1.10 -55.45
N ASN A 16 19.45 -0.03 -55.70
CA ASN A 16 20.16 0.71 -54.65
C ASN A 16 19.19 1.47 -53.74
N GLU A 17 18.12 2.05 -54.30
CA GLU A 17 17.07 2.74 -53.56
C GLU A 17 16.28 1.76 -52.67
N HIS A 18 15.96 0.57 -53.19
CA HIS A 18 15.30 -0.49 -52.42
C HIS A 18 16.22 -1.07 -51.32
N SER A 19 17.52 -1.22 -51.60
CA SER A 19 18.54 -1.68 -50.64
C SER A 19 18.76 -0.66 -49.52
N PHE A 20 18.82 0.63 -49.85
CA PHE A 20 18.99 1.73 -48.89
C PHE A 20 17.80 1.85 -47.93
N VAL A 21 16.57 1.78 -48.44
CA VAL A 21 15.35 1.81 -47.62
C VAL A 21 15.28 0.60 -46.67
N LEU A 22 15.65 -0.59 -47.14
CA LEU A 22 15.72 -1.79 -46.31
C LEU A 22 16.80 -1.70 -45.22
N TRP A 23 17.93 -1.06 -45.52
CA TRP A 23 19.01 -0.83 -44.56
C TRP A 23 18.61 0.21 -43.49
N LEU A 24 17.99 1.32 -43.90
CA LEU A 24 17.45 2.34 -43.01
C LEU A 24 16.41 1.75 -42.05
N ARG A 25 15.52 0.90 -42.56
CA ARG A 25 14.52 0.18 -41.76
C ARG A 25 15.15 -0.68 -40.68
N LYS A 26 16.23 -1.41 -40.98
CA LYS A 26 16.97 -2.22 -40.00
C LYS A 26 17.57 -1.34 -38.90
N ILE A 27 18.17 -0.21 -39.26
CA ILE A 27 18.75 0.72 -38.28
C ILE A 27 17.68 1.26 -37.35
N ILE A 28 16.54 1.72 -37.90
CA ILE A 28 15.45 2.27 -37.09
C ILE A 28 14.89 1.22 -36.13
N ILE A 29 14.71 -0.03 -36.58
CA ILE A 29 14.27 -1.13 -35.70
C ILE A 29 15.30 -1.38 -34.58
N ILE A 30 16.60 -1.39 -34.89
CA ILE A 30 17.65 -1.58 -33.89
C ILE A 30 17.64 -0.43 -32.86
N VAL A 31 17.51 0.81 -33.32
CA VAL A 31 17.41 1.99 -32.43
C VAL A 31 16.18 1.90 -31.54
N PHE A 32 15.02 1.51 -32.08
CA PHE A 32 13.81 1.32 -31.29
C PHE A 32 13.93 0.19 -30.27
N LEU A 33 14.54 -0.94 -30.64
CA LEU A 33 14.81 -2.04 -29.70
C LEU A 33 15.77 -1.62 -28.57
N MET A 34 16.80 -0.83 -28.90
CA MET A 34 17.72 -0.25 -27.91
C MET A 34 16.99 0.68 -26.93
N ILE A 35 16.10 1.54 -27.43
CA ILE A 35 15.28 2.42 -26.58
C ILE A 35 14.36 1.59 -25.68
N LEU A 36 13.70 0.55 -26.21
CA LEU A 36 12.82 -0.32 -25.44
C LEU A 36 13.59 -1.07 -24.33
N ALA A 37 14.73 -1.69 -24.67
CA ALA A 37 15.57 -2.39 -23.71
C ALA A 37 16.15 -1.46 -22.64
N GLY A 38 16.59 -0.26 -23.04
CA GLY A 38 17.04 0.77 -22.11
C GLY A 38 15.95 1.22 -21.14
N SER A 39 14.74 1.48 -21.65
CA SER A 39 13.59 1.87 -20.83
C SER A 39 13.20 0.77 -19.83
N PHE A 40 13.25 -0.50 -20.24
CA PHE A 40 12.99 -1.65 -19.37
C PHE A 40 14.02 -1.74 -18.24
N ALA A 41 15.32 -1.61 -18.56
CA ALA A 41 16.38 -1.64 -17.57
C ALA A 41 16.23 -0.53 -16.53
N VAL A 42 15.90 0.70 -16.95
CA VAL A 42 15.64 1.83 -16.05
C VAL A 42 14.48 1.52 -15.11
N MET A 43 13.40 0.93 -15.62
CA MET A 43 12.24 0.55 -14.82
C MET A 43 12.57 -0.54 -13.78
N CYS A 44 13.33 -1.57 -14.14
CA CYS A 44 13.79 -2.58 -13.18
C CYS A 44 14.65 -1.97 -12.05
N VAL A 45 15.54 -1.04 -12.39
CA VAL A 45 16.35 -0.32 -11.39
C VAL A 45 15.46 0.52 -10.48
N ARG A 46 14.49 1.24 -11.04
CA ARG A 46 13.56 2.08 -10.27
C ARG A 46 12.72 1.24 -9.30
N MET A 47 12.14 0.14 -9.78
CA MET A 47 11.32 -0.78 -8.97
C MET A 47 12.14 -1.49 -7.86
N SER A 48 13.41 -1.79 -8.10
CA SER A 48 14.29 -2.40 -7.07
C SER A 48 14.74 -1.43 -5.98
N LYS A 49 14.78 -0.13 -6.28
CA LYS A 49 15.15 0.93 -5.32
C LYS A 49 13.95 1.64 -4.71
N GLU A 50 12.73 1.25 -5.06
CA GLU A 50 11.53 1.92 -4.58
C GLU A 50 11.27 1.60 -3.11
N ASN A 51 11.23 2.65 -2.30
CA ASN A 51 10.68 2.59 -0.95
C ASN A 51 9.17 2.78 -1.02
N PRO A 52 8.38 2.04 -0.23
CA PRO A 52 6.94 2.24 -0.19
C PRO A 52 6.63 3.68 0.23
N SER A 53 5.73 4.32 -0.50
CA SER A 53 5.14 5.60 -0.15
C SER A 53 4.05 5.41 0.90
N ILE A 54 3.74 6.46 1.66
CA ILE A 54 2.68 6.44 2.66
C ILE A 54 1.55 7.34 2.16
N SER A 55 0.35 6.78 2.01
CA SER A 55 -0.88 7.54 1.79
C SER A 55 -1.55 7.77 3.14
N THR A 56 -1.90 9.02 3.44
CA THR A 56 -2.58 9.37 4.70
C THR A 56 -4.03 9.72 4.44
N THR A 57 -4.92 9.14 5.23
CA THR A 57 -6.34 9.46 5.22
C THR A 57 -6.79 9.90 6.61
N PHE A 58 -7.72 10.85 6.65
CA PHE A 58 -8.18 11.45 7.90
C PHE A 58 -9.65 11.12 8.10
N THR A 59 -9.98 10.53 9.24
CA THR A 59 -11.36 10.28 9.65
C THR A 59 -11.64 10.97 10.97
N SER A 60 -12.81 11.62 11.08
CA SER A 60 -13.22 12.22 12.36
C SER A 60 -13.81 11.14 13.26
N ILE A 61 -13.43 11.15 14.53
CA ILE A 61 -13.92 10.22 15.55
C ILE A 61 -14.46 10.99 16.75
N ASP A 62 -15.53 10.50 17.36
CA ASP A 62 -16.18 11.22 18.48
C ASP A 62 -15.47 11.04 19.82
N SER A 63 -14.68 9.96 19.94
CA SER A 63 -13.95 9.67 21.17
C SER A 63 -12.64 8.92 20.91
N ILE A 64 -11.65 9.13 21.78
CA ILE A 64 -10.34 8.48 21.72
C ILE A 64 -10.06 7.77 23.04
N LEU A 65 -9.63 6.51 22.98
CA LEU A 65 -9.19 5.76 24.15
C LEU A 65 -7.94 6.43 24.76
N ALA A 66 -7.95 6.64 26.08
CA ALA A 66 -6.80 7.19 26.78
C ALA A 66 -5.59 6.26 26.68
N PRO A 67 -4.37 6.79 26.53
CA PRO A 67 -3.17 5.98 26.42
C PRO A 67 -2.81 5.36 27.77
N SER A 68 -2.07 4.26 27.73
CA SER A 68 -1.43 3.71 28.91
C SER A 68 -0.10 4.42 29.18
N ILE A 69 0.26 4.50 30.46
CA ILE A 69 1.44 5.23 30.92
C ILE A 69 2.19 4.40 31.95
N TYR A 70 3.46 4.14 31.68
CA TYR A 70 4.38 3.60 32.68
C TYR A 70 5.25 4.71 33.24
N LEU A 71 5.34 4.79 34.56
CA LEU A 71 6.13 5.75 35.31
C LEU A 71 7.15 5.02 36.16
N SER A 72 8.41 5.46 36.14
CA SER A 72 9.42 4.98 37.07
C SER A 72 10.25 6.08 37.69
N PHE A 73 10.72 5.85 38.92
CA PHE A 73 11.45 6.82 39.72
C PHE A 73 12.45 6.16 40.68
N ALA A 74 13.44 6.95 41.12
CA ALA A 74 14.47 6.52 42.05
C ALA A 74 13.95 6.30 43.48
N TYR A 75 12.88 7.02 43.87
CA TYR A 75 12.32 7.01 45.21
C TYR A 75 10.88 6.50 45.23
N LYS A 76 10.36 6.14 46.41
CA LYS A 76 8.96 5.73 46.56
C LYS A 76 8.00 6.88 46.24
N PHE A 77 6.98 6.59 45.44
CA PHE A 77 5.90 7.52 45.10
C PHE A 77 4.58 6.78 44.99
N ASN A 78 3.48 7.53 45.07
CA ASN A 78 2.13 7.05 44.82
C ASN A 78 1.55 7.76 43.59
N ILE A 79 0.64 7.09 42.91
CA ILE A 79 -0.10 7.63 41.78
C ILE A 79 -1.59 7.66 42.14
N SER A 80 -2.25 8.78 41.94
CA SER A 80 -3.71 8.92 42.03
C SER A 80 -4.26 9.38 40.69
N CYS A 81 -5.49 9.01 40.37
CA CYS A 81 -6.08 9.22 39.06
C CYS A 81 -7.48 9.84 39.19
N LEU A 82 -7.71 10.92 38.43
CA LEU A 82 -8.99 11.62 38.36
C LEU A 82 -9.40 11.83 36.91
N ILE A 83 -10.64 11.46 36.57
CA ILE A 83 -11.26 11.74 35.28
C ILE A 83 -12.16 12.96 35.43
N TYR A 84 -12.05 13.92 34.51
CA TYR A 84 -12.84 15.13 34.53
C TYR A 84 -13.84 15.20 33.38
N TYR A 85 -15.05 15.61 33.70
CA TYR A 85 -16.18 15.78 32.76
C TYR A 85 -16.52 17.25 32.51
N ASP A 86 -15.76 18.16 33.11
CA ASP A 86 -15.93 19.60 32.92
C ASP A 86 -14.56 20.31 32.89
N TYR A 87 -14.49 21.41 32.14
CA TYR A 87 -13.27 22.21 32.07
C TYR A 87 -12.96 22.92 33.41
N ALA A 88 -13.99 23.22 34.20
CA ALA A 88 -13.84 23.94 35.46
C ALA A 88 -13.34 23.05 36.62
N GLY A 89 -13.24 21.73 36.41
CA GLY A 89 -12.69 20.82 37.40
C GLY A 89 -13.63 20.51 38.57
N LYS A 90 -14.95 20.66 38.39
CA LYS A 90 -15.95 20.45 39.45
C LYS A 90 -16.60 19.07 39.41
N ASN A 91 -16.65 18.45 38.24
CA ASN A 91 -17.23 17.14 38.02
C ASN A 91 -16.12 16.14 37.70
N GLU A 92 -15.69 15.41 38.73
CA GLU A 92 -14.60 14.45 38.67
C GLU A 92 -14.99 13.09 39.25
N THR A 93 -14.40 12.03 38.72
CA THR A 93 -14.50 10.67 39.26
C THR A 93 -13.12 10.06 39.40
N SER A 94 -12.86 9.36 40.50
CA SER A 94 -11.60 8.61 40.65
C SER A 94 -11.48 7.52 39.59
N CYS A 95 -10.27 7.36 39.05
CA CYS A 95 -9.86 6.30 38.14
C CYS A 95 -8.71 5.46 38.71
N ASP A 96 -8.58 5.41 40.03
CA ASP A 96 -7.52 4.67 40.72
C ASP A 96 -7.59 3.15 40.42
N GLU A 97 -8.75 2.63 39.99
CA GLU A 97 -8.90 1.25 39.54
C GLU A 97 -8.03 0.90 38.31
N TYR A 98 -7.67 1.90 37.50
CA TYR A 98 -6.80 1.73 36.34
C TYR A 98 -5.31 1.95 36.67
N VAL A 99 -5.00 2.25 37.93
CA VAL A 99 -3.64 2.53 38.42
C VAL A 99 -3.09 1.33 39.17
N THR A 100 -1.92 0.87 38.73
CA THR A 100 -1.07 -0.04 39.51
C THR A 100 -0.05 0.80 40.27
N GLN A 101 -0.12 0.75 41.60
CA GLN A 101 0.78 1.53 42.45
C GLN A 101 2.24 1.11 42.24
N PRO A 102 3.19 2.05 42.40
CA PRO A 102 4.60 1.77 42.15
C PRO A 102 5.18 0.72 43.09
N ASN A 103 5.82 -0.29 42.51
CA ASN A 103 6.53 -1.34 43.25
C ASN A 103 7.99 -1.43 42.80
N ASN A 104 8.82 -2.10 43.60
CA ASN A 104 10.22 -2.31 43.24
C ASN A 104 10.32 -3.28 42.05
N THR A 105 10.89 -2.81 40.95
CA THR A 105 11.04 -3.51 39.67
C THR A 105 12.42 -4.14 39.50
N GLY A 106 13.36 -3.87 40.41
CA GLY A 106 14.75 -4.35 40.32
C GLY A 106 15.64 -3.56 39.38
N ASP A 107 15.17 -2.45 38.79
CA ASP A 107 16.02 -1.49 38.10
C ASP A 107 16.97 -0.81 39.09
N LYS A 108 18.23 -0.62 38.70
CA LYS A 108 19.26 0.03 39.53
C LYS A 108 19.02 1.53 39.62
N ASP A 109 18.58 2.15 38.53
CA ASP A 109 18.49 3.61 38.46
C ASP A 109 17.07 4.11 38.79
N TYR A 110 16.03 3.34 38.45
CA TYR A 110 14.61 3.69 38.65
C TYR A 110 13.83 2.52 39.26
N PRO A 111 14.20 2.07 40.47
CA PRO A 111 13.64 0.87 41.10
C PRO A 111 12.12 0.91 41.25
N TYR A 112 11.50 2.06 41.49
CA TYR A 112 10.05 2.13 41.72
C TYR A 112 9.31 2.39 40.42
N GLY A 113 8.48 1.45 39.98
CA GLY A 113 7.72 1.53 38.73
C GLY A 113 6.23 1.28 38.93
N GLY A 114 5.39 2.17 38.42
CA GLY A 114 3.93 2.10 38.44
C GLY A 114 3.32 2.30 37.05
N ASN A 115 2.04 1.96 36.89
CA ASN A 115 1.39 1.95 35.57
C ASN A 115 -0.03 2.50 35.66
N PHE A 116 -0.45 3.26 34.65
CA PHE A 116 -1.82 3.63 34.38
C PHE A 116 -2.25 2.93 33.10
N SER A 117 -3.28 2.08 33.16
CA SER A 117 -3.73 1.28 32.02
C SER A 117 -5.25 1.35 31.86
N PRO A 118 -5.75 2.44 31.27
CA PRO A 118 -7.18 2.68 31.10
C PRO A 118 -7.74 1.82 29.96
N LYS A 119 -8.21 0.61 30.25
CA LYS A 119 -8.78 -0.27 29.21
C LYS A 119 -10.09 0.23 28.59
N LYS A 120 -10.79 1.17 29.24
CA LYS A 120 -12.16 1.58 28.86
C LYS A 120 -12.39 3.10 28.85
N VAL A 121 -11.41 3.92 29.22
CA VAL A 121 -11.61 5.38 29.36
C VAL A 121 -11.50 6.04 27.99
N LYS A 122 -12.65 6.38 27.40
CA LYS A 122 -12.73 7.08 26.10
C LYS A 122 -12.95 8.57 26.33
N LEU A 123 -11.97 9.37 25.96
CA LEU A 123 -12.02 10.82 26.06
C LEU A 123 -12.78 11.42 24.87
N THR A 124 -13.62 12.42 25.12
CA THR A 124 -14.51 13.05 24.15
C THR A 124 -14.17 14.53 23.94
N ARG A 125 -14.73 15.13 22.89
CA ARG A 125 -14.67 16.59 22.68
C ARG A 125 -15.42 17.31 23.80
N TYR A 126 -15.07 18.58 24.02
CA TYR A 126 -15.72 19.42 25.03
C TYR A 126 -17.21 19.67 24.79
N ASP A 127 -17.68 19.54 23.55
CA ASP A 127 -19.09 19.72 23.20
C ASP A 127 -19.91 18.43 23.41
N ASP A 128 -19.24 17.29 23.57
CA ASP A 128 -19.86 15.98 23.70
C ASP A 128 -20.00 15.59 25.18
N ILE A 129 -21.04 14.83 25.52
CA ILE A 129 -21.21 14.31 26.89
C ILE A 129 -20.19 13.20 27.12
N GLY A 130 -19.16 13.47 27.90
CA GLY A 130 -18.15 12.47 28.24
C GLY A 130 -16.96 13.03 29.03
N PRO A 131 -15.98 12.19 29.35
CA PRO A 131 -14.78 12.63 30.02
C PRO A 131 -13.85 13.37 29.04
N TYR A 132 -13.33 14.52 29.43
CA TYR A 132 -12.51 15.36 28.53
C TYR A 132 -11.02 15.12 28.70
N PHE A 133 -10.57 14.91 29.93
CA PHE A 133 -9.17 14.70 30.25
C PHE A 133 -9.02 13.89 31.54
N VAL A 134 -7.87 13.23 31.66
CA VAL A 134 -7.47 12.49 32.86
C VAL A 134 -6.34 13.25 33.55
N TYR A 135 -6.37 13.33 34.85
CA TYR A 135 -5.26 13.80 35.67
C TYR A 135 -4.64 12.62 36.41
N LEU A 136 -3.32 12.52 36.31
CA LEU A 136 -2.50 11.69 37.17
C LEU A 136 -1.79 12.58 38.18
N ASP A 137 -2.10 12.39 39.44
CA ASP A 137 -1.46 13.05 40.56
C ASP A 137 -0.40 12.12 41.15
N ILE A 138 0.85 12.56 41.09
CA ILE A 138 1.98 11.77 41.56
C ILE A 138 2.60 12.48 42.75
N ASN A 139 2.72 11.74 43.85
CA ASN A 139 3.26 12.23 45.11
C ASN A 139 4.43 11.38 45.57
N ILE A 140 5.59 12.00 45.78
CA ILE A 140 6.78 11.37 46.34
C ILE A 140 6.56 11.22 47.85
N ILE A 141 6.54 9.97 48.32
CA ILE A 141 6.29 9.61 49.72
C ILE A 141 7.58 9.23 50.47
N ASP A 142 8.70 9.12 49.75
CA ASP A 142 9.98 8.73 50.34
C ASP A 142 10.58 9.87 51.19
N PRO A 143 10.84 9.65 52.49
CA PRO A 143 11.42 10.67 53.35
C PRO A 143 12.87 11.00 53.02
N THR A 144 13.57 10.16 52.24
CA THR A 144 14.96 10.38 51.84
C THR A 144 15.09 11.29 50.60
N PHE A 145 13.98 11.59 49.94
CA PHE A 145 13.97 12.44 48.77
C PHE A 145 14.36 13.88 49.12
N ASN A 146 15.31 14.42 48.37
CA ASN A 146 15.72 15.81 48.44
C ASN A 146 15.67 16.43 47.04
N ASN A 147 14.97 17.55 46.90
CA ASN A 147 14.83 18.28 45.64
C ASN A 147 16.17 18.81 45.07
N LEU A 148 17.22 18.84 45.88
CA LEU A 148 18.58 19.19 45.43
C LEU A 148 19.29 18.05 44.71
N THR A 149 18.76 16.82 44.74
CA THR A 149 19.28 15.69 43.98
C THR A 149 18.68 15.69 42.59
N GLU A 150 19.51 15.53 41.55
CA GLU A 150 19.09 15.43 40.14
C GLU A 150 18.35 14.11 39.89
N SER A 151 17.12 14.00 40.38
CA SER A 151 16.24 12.87 40.11
C SER A 151 15.02 13.34 39.33
N PHE A 152 14.69 12.58 38.28
CA PHE A 152 13.55 12.83 37.42
C PHE A 152 12.75 11.55 37.24
N PHE A 153 11.45 11.65 37.00
CA PHE A 153 10.63 10.51 36.62
C PHE A 153 10.91 10.16 35.17
N ARG A 154 10.93 8.86 34.85
CA ARG A 154 10.82 8.37 33.47
C ARG A 154 9.37 8.03 33.20
N MET A 155 8.82 8.58 32.12
CA MET A 155 7.47 8.30 31.67
C MET A 155 7.51 7.74 30.25
N ASN A 156 6.82 6.63 30.01
CA ASN A 156 6.61 6.08 28.67
C ASN A 156 5.11 5.96 28.41
N LEU A 157 4.67 6.41 27.23
CA LEU A 157 3.29 6.27 26.78
C LEU A 157 3.17 5.23 25.68
N TYR A 158 2.08 4.47 25.71
CA TYR A 158 1.80 3.45 24.71
C TYR A 158 0.29 3.29 24.47
N ASP A 159 -0.06 2.81 23.28
CA ASP A 159 -1.45 2.50 22.92
C ASP A 159 -1.89 1.23 23.68
N THR A 160 -3.05 1.30 24.31
CA THR A 160 -3.71 0.16 25.00
C THR A 160 -4.14 -0.97 24.06
N GLU A 161 -4.40 -0.66 22.80
CA GLU A 161 -4.87 -1.63 21.80
C GLU A 161 -3.73 -2.30 21.06
N ASN A 162 -2.51 -1.76 21.15
CA ASN A 162 -1.35 -2.37 20.54
C ASN A 162 -0.59 -3.23 21.56
N ASP A 163 -0.29 -4.46 21.16
CA ASP A 163 0.47 -5.46 21.91
C ASP A 163 1.97 -5.10 21.94
N TYR A 164 2.29 -3.81 22.10
CA TYR A 164 3.67 -3.34 22.16
C TYR A 164 4.34 -3.79 23.46
N VAL A 165 5.41 -4.56 23.30
CA VAL A 165 6.16 -5.22 24.38
C VAL A 165 7.08 -4.24 25.14
N ILE A 166 6.93 -2.92 25.02
CA ILE A 166 7.83 -1.94 25.67
C ILE A 166 7.05 -0.98 26.56
N TYR A 167 6.48 -1.54 27.60
CA TYR A 167 5.89 -0.76 28.69
C TYR A 167 6.83 -0.69 29.91
N ASN A 168 7.82 -1.58 30.06
CA ASN A 168 8.80 -1.49 31.14
C ASN A 168 10.19 -2.02 30.72
N ILE A 169 11.19 -1.85 31.60
CA ILE A 169 12.57 -2.31 31.33
C ILE A 169 12.65 -3.84 31.27
N GLU A 170 11.83 -4.56 32.05
CA GLU A 170 11.79 -6.01 32.03
C GLU A 170 11.33 -6.55 30.67
N SER A 171 10.31 -5.91 30.08
CA SER A 171 9.77 -6.24 28.78
C SER A 171 10.76 -5.85 27.68
N MET A 172 11.46 -4.71 27.83
CA MET A 172 12.58 -4.32 26.97
C MET A 172 13.74 -5.33 27.01
N ASN A 173 14.08 -5.85 28.19
CA ASN A 173 15.14 -6.85 28.35
C ASN A 173 14.73 -8.25 27.84
N LYS A 174 13.43 -8.55 27.77
CA LYS A 174 12.89 -9.80 27.22
C LYS A 174 12.82 -9.80 25.69
N ILE A 175 12.90 -8.62 25.04
CA ILE A 175 13.00 -8.49 23.60
C ILE A 175 14.35 -9.06 23.16
N LYS A 176 14.32 -10.14 22.38
CA LYS A 176 15.55 -10.65 21.75
C LYS A 176 16.07 -9.59 20.79
N SER A 177 17.36 -9.29 20.89
CA SER A 177 18.06 -8.40 19.95
C SER A 177 17.66 -8.74 18.50
N GLY A 178 17.05 -7.77 17.80
CA GLY A 178 16.57 -7.93 16.42
C GLY A 178 15.07 -8.14 16.22
N SER A 179 14.23 -8.25 17.26
CA SER A 179 12.78 -8.39 17.08
C SER A 179 12.01 -7.06 16.95
N MET A 180 12.69 -5.93 17.12
CA MET A 180 12.09 -4.60 17.07
C MET A 180 12.33 -3.94 15.71
N THR A 181 11.28 -3.43 15.09
CA THR A 181 11.42 -2.72 13.81
C THR A 181 11.87 -1.27 14.05
N PRO A 182 12.56 -0.60 13.10
CA PRO A 182 12.98 0.80 13.25
C PRO A 182 11.82 1.76 13.55
N PHE A 183 10.63 1.47 13.03
CA PHE A 183 9.41 2.24 13.32
C PHE A 183 9.04 2.17 14.80
N GLU A 184 9.04 0.97 15.36
CA GLU A 184 8.70 0.74 16.76
C GLU A 184 9.72 1.43 17.68
N GLU A 185 11.00 1.40 17.30
CA GLU A 185 12.07 2.02 18.08
C GLU A 185 11.90 3.54 18.10
N SER A 186 11.60 4.12 16.94
CA SER A 186 11.29 5.55 16.84
C SER A 186 10.09 5.94 17.69
N LEU A 187 9.05 5.11 17.73
CA LEU A 187 7.84 5.34 18.51
C LEU A 187 8.13 5.35 20.02
N PHE A 188 8.98 4.42 20.49
CA PHE A 188 9.40 4.37 21.88
C PHE A 188 10.10 5.68 22.30
N TYR A 189 11.03 6.19 21.48
CA TYR A 189 11.72 7.44 21.79
C TYR A 189 10.80 8.67 21.71
N LEU A 190 9.84 8.69 20.77
CA LEU A 190 8.89 9.80 20.61
C LEU A 190 7.95 9.96 21.82
N ASN A 191 7.60 8.85 22.47
CA ASN A 191 6.64 8.80 23.58
C ASN A 191 7.30 8.66 24.95
N LYS A 192 8.62 8.87 25.03
CA LYS A 192 9.39 8.82 26.27
C LYS A 192 9.70 10.22 26.77
N TYR A 193 9.43 10.47 28.04
CA TYR A 193 9.60 11.76 28.69
C TYR A 193 10.30 11.66 30.04
N THR A 194 10.92 12.76 30.44
CA THR A 194 11.45 12.95 31.78
C THR A 194 10.66 14.05 32.50
N LEU A 195 10.21 13.77 33.73
CA LEU A 195 9.38 14.70 34.51
C LEU A 195 10.07 15.04 35.83
N THR A 196 9.71 16.19 36.41
CA THR A 196 10.19 16.63 37.72
C THR A 196 9.04 17.15 38.57
N GLY A 197 9.26 17.16 39.88
CA GLY A 197 8.30 17.67 40.85
C GLY A 197 8.10 19.18 40.77
N GLY A 198 6.95 19.66 41.22
CA GLY A 198 6.55 21.08 41.19
C GLY A 198 5.96 21.56 39.85
N TYR A 199 5.77 20.65 38.89
CA TYR A 199 5.24 20.99 37.57
C TYR A 199 3.87 20.35 37.32
N LEU A 200 3.04 21.11 36.60
CA LEU A 200 1.89 20.60 35.88
C LEU A 200 2.30 20.32 34.43
N TYR A 201 2.22 19.07 34.03
CA TYR A 201 2.45 18.65 32.66
C TYR A 201 1.13 18.52 31.90
N LYS A 202 1.02 19.19 30.76
CA LYS A 202 -0.07 19.04 29.81
C LYS A 202 0.40 18.13 28.68
N LEU A 203 -0.04 16.88 28.73
CA LEU A 203 0.27 15.88 27.73
C LEU A 203 -0.86 15.81 26.70
N GLY A 204 -0.50 16.12 25.47
CA GLY A 204 -1.35 15.93 24.31
C GLY A 204 -0.98 14.65 23.58
N PHE A 205 -1.96 13.84 23.19
CA PHE A 205 -1.73 12.66 22.35
C PHE A 205 -2.69 12.62 21.15
N SER A 206 -2.27 11.95 20.09
CA SER A 206 -3.06 11.68 18.88
C SER A 206 -2.97 10.20 18.56
N LYS A 207 -4.11 9.58 18.21
CA LYS A 207 -4.18 8.18 17.79
C LYS A 207 -4.02 8.08 16.28
N LYS A 208 -3.19 7.15 15.84
CA LYS A 208 -2.91 6.86 14.44
C LYS A 208 -2.96 5.37 14.17
N ILE A 209 -3.19 4.99 12.92
CA ILE A 209 -3.18 3.59 12.50
C ILE A 209 -2.27 3.45 11.29
N ARG A 210 -1.26 2.59 11.39
CA ARG A 210 -0.38 2.26 10.28
C ARG A 210 -0.77 0.92 9.68
N ARG A 211 -1.08 0.90 8.38
CA ARG A 211 -1.36 -0.31 7.60
C ARG A 211 -0.12 -0.70 6.81
N ILE A 212 0.55 -1.75 7.27
CA ILE A 212 1.81 -2.27 6.70
C ILE A 212 1.47 -3.37 5.70
N LEU A 213 2.19 -3.42 4.58
CA LEU A 213 1.99 -4.46 3.57
C LEU A 213 2.45 -5.84 4.09
N SER A 214 1.50 -6.76 4.32
CA SER A 214 1.78 -8.10 4.86
C SER A 214 2.42 -9.04 3.84
N LYS A 215 2.06 -8.89 2.55
CA LYS A 215 2.58 -9.72 1.45
C LYS A 215 3.15 -8.86 0.31
N PRO A 216 4.48 -8.79 0.13
CA PRO A 216 5.07 -7.92 -0.87
C PRO A 216 4.84 -8.41 -2.31
N ILE A 217 4.68 -9.72 -2.55
CA ILE A 217 4.64 -10.30 -3.91
C ILE A 217 3.44 -9.82 -4.74
N LEU A 218 2.23 -9.85 -4.18
CA LEU A 218 1.02 -9.35 -4.87
C LEU A 218 1.09 -7.84 -5.10
N SER A 219 1.69 -7.10 -4.16
CA SER A 219 1.92 -5.66 -4.31
C SER A 219 2.90 -5.34 -5.44
N TYR A 220 3.90 -6.20 -5.68
CA TYR A 220 4.82 -6.04 -6.81
C TYR A 220 4.13 -6.20 -8.15
N ILE A 221 3.13 -7.07 -8.25
CA ILE A 221 2.36 -7.27 -9.50
C ILE A 221 1.39 -6.10 -9.73
N GLY A 222 0.89 -5.47 -8.67
CA GLY A 222 -0.06 -4.36 -8.71
C GLY A 222 -1.47 -4.72 -8.22
N PHE A 223 -1.61 -5.89 -7.57
CA PHE A 223 -2.87 -6.28 -6.93
C PHE A 223 -2.92 -5.78 -5.48
N PRO A 224 -4.12 -5.47 -4.95
CA PRO A 224 -4.27 -5.06 -3.57
C PRO A 224 -3.74 -6.17 -2.65
N SER A 225 -2.76 -5.83 -1.82
CA SER A 225 -2.19 -6.74 -0.84
C SER A 225 -3.02 -6.74 0.44
N SER A 226 -2.86 -7.78 1.26
CA SER A 226 -3.36 -7.79 2.63
C SER A 226 -2.52 -6.83 3.49
N TYR A 227 -3.20 -6.06 4.34
CA TYR A 227 -2.58 -5.09 5.23
C TYR A 227 -2.65 -5.56 6.67
N ASP A 228 -1.53 -5.43 7.38
CA ASP A 228 -1.47 -5.59 8.83
C ASP A 228 -1.65 -4.22 9.48
N SER A 229 -2.72 -4.06 10.26
CA SER A 229 -3.05 -2.81 10.94
C SER A 229 -2.36 -2.74 12.30
N LYS A 230 -1.54 -1.71 12.50
CA LYS A 230 -0.86 -1.40 13.76
C LYS A 230 -1.32 -0.04 14.30
N PRO A 231 -2.20 0.02 15.31
CA PRO A 231 -2.55 1.28 15.96
C PRO A 231 -1.38 1.78 16.80
N TYR A 232 -1.14 3.09 16.83
CA TYR A 232 -0.11 3.69 17.67
C TYR A 232 -0.52 5.10 18.09
N ILE A 233 0.21 5.63 19.06
CA ILE A 233 0.00 6.99 19.55
C ILE A 233 1.23 7.84 19.30
N GLU A 234 1.01 9.11 18.97
CA GLU A 234 2.05 10.13 19.05
C GLU A 234 1.67 11.08 20.17
N SER A 235 2.63 11.39 21.03
CA SER A 235 2.41 12.30 22.15
C SER A 235 3.39 13.46 22.13
N ASN A 236 3.05 14.49 22.90
CA ASN A 236 3.93 15.62 23.16
C ASN A 236 3.46 16.27 24.47
N ILE A 237 4.44 16.72 25.25
CA ILE A 237 4.24 17.23 26.59
C ILE A 237 4.67 18.69 26.70
N GLN A 238 3.89 19.48 27.42
CA GLN A 238 4.23 20.84 27.81
C GLN A 238 4.29 20.94 29.32
N SER A 239 5.35 21.51 29.87
CA SER A 239 5.49 21.74 31.31
C SER A 239 5.08 23.16 31.68
N VAL A 240 4.37 23.29 32.80
CA VAL A 240 3.99 24.57 33.37
C VAL A 240 4.36 24.55 34.86
N PRO A 241 5.18 25.48 35.36
CA PRO A 241 5.40 25.61 36.79
C PRO A 241 4.07 25.85 37.50
N ALA A 242 3.72 24.99 38.44
CA ALA A 242 2.46 25.13 39.18
C ALA A 242 2.79 25.65 40.56
N ALA A 243 2.50 26.94 40.82
CA ALA A 243 2.78 27.58 42.11
C ALA A 243 2.11 26.88 43.30
N SER A 244 1.07 26.08 43.06
CA SER A 244 0.37 25.28 44.07
C SER A 244 0.98 23.91 44.33
N LEU A 245 1.94 23.44 43.53
CA LEU A 245 2.57 22.12 43.67
C LEU A 245 3.96 22.26 44.29
N ASN A 246 4.19 21.51 45.36
CA ASN A 246 5.51 21.38 45.96
C ASN A 246 6.43 20.51 45.10
N ALA A 247 7.73 20.55 45.36
CA ALA A 247 8.71 19.72 44.68
C ALA A 247 8.49 18.19 44.84
N THR A 248 7.68 17.77 45.82
CA THR A 248 7.32 16.36 46.00
C THR A 248 6.10 15.94 45.18
N HIS A 249 5.37 16.89 44.60
CA HIS A 249 4.14 16.65 43.88
C HIS A 249 4.31 17.01 42.41
N LEU A 250 3.79 16.18 41.52
CA LEU A 250 3.64 16.53 40.11
C LEU A 250 2.28 16.08 39.61
N ARG A 251 1.78 16.79 38.62
CA ARG A 251 0.46 16.55 38.05
C ARG A 251 0.58 16.41 36.54
N VAL A 252 0.04 15.35 35.98
CA VAL A 252 0.04 15.10 34.53
C VAL A 252 -1.40 15.11 34.03
N ARG A 253 -1.74 16.07 33.16
CA ARG A 253 -3.01 16.13 32.45
C ARG A 253 -2.87 15.41 31.11
N LEU A 254 -3.69 14.42 30.87
CA LEU A 254 -3.81 13.67 29.63
C LEU A 254 -5.02 14.17 28.84
N SER A 255 -4.79 14.65 27.62
CA SER A 255 -5.86 15.11 26.74
C SER A 255 -5.58 14.76 25.28
N PRO A 256 -6.59 14.37 24.49
CA PRO A 256 -6.43 14.25 23.05
C PRO A 256 -6.08 15.61 22.43
N ARG A 257 -5.15 15.63 21.47
CA ARG A 257 -4.80 16.84 20.71
C ARG A 257 -5.84 17.17 19.66
N ASN A 258 -6.36 16.13 19.03
CA ASN A 258 -7.35 16.20 17.97
C ASN A 258 -8.24 14.95 18.05
N PHE A 259 -9.40 15.05 17.40
CA PHE A 259 -10.38 13.98 17.27
C PHE A 259 -10.40 13.45 15.83
N ILE A 260 -9.19 13.35 15.26
CA ILE A 260 -8.94 12.95 13.89
C ILE A 260 -8.05 11.71 13.95
N LEU A 261 -8.55 10.60 13.41
CA LEU A 261 -7.81 9.37 13.24
C LEU A 261 -7.08 9.44 11.89
N GLU A 262 -5.76 9.46 11.97
CA GLU A 262 -4.87 9.40 10.81
C GLU A 262 -4.58 7.93 10.49
N GLU A 263 -5.07 7.47 9.35
CA GLU A 263 -4.74 6.15 8.81
C GLU A 263 -3.65 6.29 7.75
N GLU A 264 -2.45 5.83 8.09
CA GLU A 264 -1.29 5.74 7.21
C GLU A 264 -1.28 4.39 6.50
N GLN A 265 -1.39 4.38 5.18
CA GLN A 265 -1.37 3.16 4.38
C GLN A 265 -0.12 3.12 3.51
N GLU A 266 0.66 2.05 3.64
CA GLU A 266 1.81 1.81 2.77
C GLU A 266 1.36 1.44 1.35
N GLN A 267 1.87 2.15 0.37
CA GLN A 267 1.58 1.97 -1.04
C GLN A 267 2.86 1.98 -1.86
N ARG A 268 2.98 1.03 -2.79
CA ARG A 268 3.99 1.08 -3.86
C ARG A 268 3.40 1.77 -5.08
N ASN A 269 4.13 2.72 -5.63
CA ASN A 269 3.74 3.48 -6.81
C ASN A 269 4.26 2.81 -8.08
N ASP A 270 5.40 2.13 -8.02
CA ASP A 270 5.98 1.41 -9.15
C ASP A 270 5.69 -0.11 -9.01
N ASN A 271 4.77 -0.61 -9.83
CA ASN A 271 4.42 -2.03 -9.90
C ASN A 271 4.60 -2.59 -11.32
N ILE A 272 4.61 -3.93 -11.46
CA ILE A 272 4.79 -4.60 -12.75
C ILE A 272 3.69 -4.20 -13.74
N LEU A 273 2.45 -4.03 -13.27
CA LEU A 273 1.35 -3.58 -14.13
C LEU A 273 1.60 -2.19 -14.74
N ALA A 274 2.10 -1.24 -13.93
CA ALA A 274 2.53 0.07 -14.39
C ALA A 274 3.71 -0.04 -15.37
N ALA A 275 4.64 -0.95 -15.11
CA ALA A 275 5.75 -1.22 -16.02
C ALA A 275 5.30 -1.77 -17.38
N VAL A 276 4.38 -2.74 -17.38
CA VAL A 276 3.77 -3.27 -18.61
C VAL A 276 3.02 -2.16 -19.35
N GLY A 277 2.27 -1.31 -18.64
CA GLY A 277 1.58 -0.16 -19.23
C GLY A 277 2.52 0.82 -19.92
N ILE A 278 3.65 1.14 -19.29
CA ILE A 278 4.68 2.02 -19.86
C ILE A 278 5.34 1.37 -21.08
N ILE A 279 5.70 0.08 -21.02
CA ILE A 279 6.27 -0.65 -22.16
C ILE A 279 5.28 -0.68 -23.33
N ALA A 280 3.99 -0.92 -23.05
CA ALA A 280 2.95 -0.89 -24.06
C ALA A 280 2.84 0.50 -24.71
N ALA A 281 2.90 1.57 -23.92
CA ALA A 281 2.88 2.94 -24.44
C ALA A 281 4.10 3.24 -25.35
N TYR A 282 5.31 2.84 -24.94
CA TYR A 282 6.51 2.96 -25.78
C TYR A 282 6.38 2.16 -27.08
N TYR A 283 5.93 0.91 -26.99
CA TYR A 283 5.71 0.07 -28.16
C TYR A 283 4.69 0.68 -29.11
N SER A 284 3.54 1.14 -28.61
CA SER A 284 2.52 1.82 -29.42
C SER A 284 3.06 3.09 -30.10
N SER A 285 3.86 3.90 -29.39
CA SER A 285 4.49 5.07 -29.99
C SER A 285 5.49 4.70 -31.09
N ILE A 286 6.29 3.66 -30.88
CA ILE A 286 7.25 3.15 -31.86
C ILE A 286 6.52 2.65 -33.11
N VAL A 287 5.46 1.85 -32.92
CA VAL A 287 4.60 1.34 -34.00
C VAL A 287 3.99 2.50 -34.79
N PHE A 288 3.47 3.53 -34.12
CA PHE A 288 2.90 4.70 -34.77
C PHE A 288 3.93 5.45 -35.63
N ILE A 289 5.11 5.75 -35.08
CA ILE A 289 6.20 6.43 -35.83
C ILE A 289 6.65 5.57 -37.01
N TYR A 290 6.73 4.26 -36.81
CA TYR A 290 7.13 3.33 -37.86
C TYR A 290 6.13 3.28 -39.02
N VAL A 291 4.83 3.19 -38.73
CA VAL A 291 3.76 3.25 -39.75
C VAL A 291 3.76 4.59 -40.45
N PHE A 292 3.95 5.69 -39.71
CA PHE A 292 4.05 7.03 -40.27
C PHE A 292 5.21 7.17 -41.27
N LEU A 293 6.36 6.54 -41.00
CA LEU A 293 7.54 6.63 -41.87
C LEU A 293 7.52 5.68 -43.07
N PHE A 294 6.96 4.47 -42.93
CA PHE A 294 7.10 3.40 -43.93
C PHE A 294 5.78 2.86 -44.50
N GLY A 295 4.63 3.38 -44.05
CA GLY A 295 3.31 2.92 -44.46
C GLY A 295 2.90 1.59 -43.81
N VAL A 296 1.59 1.31 -43.86
CA VAL A 296 0.96 0.15 -43.20
C VAL A 296 1.35 -1.17 -43.89
N ASP A 297 1.56 -1.15 -45.21
CA ASP A 297 1.93 -2.33 -46.01
C ASP A 297 3.31 -2.90 -45.65
N SER A 298 4.13 -2.10 -44.98
CA SER A 298 5.44 -2.50 -44.46
C SER A 298 5.30 -3.39 -43.21
N MET A 299 4.17 -3.36 -42.50
CA MET A 299 3.84 -4.22 -41.36
C MET A 299 3.15 -5.51 -41.80
N LYS A 300 3.74 -6.29 -42.72
CA LYS A 300 3.31 -7.69 -42.87
C LYS A 300 3.57 -8.44 -41.55
N PRO A 301 2.65 -9.28 -41.06
CA PRO A 301 2.70 -9.80 -39.70
C PRO A 301 3.89 -10.75 -39.51
N TRP A 302 4.85 -10.36 -38.70
CA TRP A 302 5.92 -11.23 -38.19
C TRP A 302 5.47 -11.93 -36.90
N GLY A 303 4.26 -12.51 -36.92
CA GLY A 303 3.73 -13.27 -35.79
C GLY A 303 4.16 -14.73 -35.87
N LEU A 304 4.85 -15.24 -34.85
CA LEU A 304 5.11 -16.68 -34.66
C LEU A 304 3.82 -17.54 -34.64
N ILE A 305 2.66 -16.90 -34.42
CA ILE A 305 1.34 -17.55 -34.46
C ILE A 305 0.78 -17.62 -35.89
N HIS A 306 1.25 -16.81 -36.84
CA HIS A 306 0.82 -16.91 -38.25
C HIS A 306 1.55 -18.01 -39.04
N SER A 307 2.69 -18.50 -38.55
CA SER A 307 3.38 -19.65 -39.14
C SER A 307 2.85 -21.00 -38.63
N GLY A 308 1.86 -20.99 -37.73
CA GLY A 308 1.31 -22.18 -37.09
C GLY A 308 -0.22 -22.20 -37.14
N CYS A 309 -0.75 -22.50 -38.32
CA CYS A 309 -2.13 -22.93 -38.59
C CYS A 309 -3.22 -21.84 -38.53
N CYS A 310 -4.03 -21.81 -39.61
CA CYS A 310 -5.24 -20.99 -39.84
C CYS A 310 -5.02 -19.54 -40.30
N GLY A 311 -4.52 -19.37 -41.54
CA GLY A 311 -4.73 -18.16 -42.30
C GLY A 311 -6.18 -18.08 -42.81
N LEU A 312 -6.86 -16.97 -42.53
CA LEU A 312 -8.14 -16.63 -43.18
C LEU A 312 -7.88 -16.40 -44.69
N PRO A 313 -8.66 -17.00 -45.59
CA PRO A 313 -8.47 -16.80 -47.02
C PRO A 313 -8.91 -15.37 -47.40
N THR A 314 -7.99 -14.64 -48.01
CA THR A 314 -8.27 -13.41 -48.74
C THR A 314 -9.22 -13.73 -49.90
N PHE A 315 -10.33 -12.99 -50.00
CA PHE A 315 -11.22 -13.06 -51.15
C PHE A 315 -10.45 -12.72 -52.43
N VAL A 316 -10.50 -13.62 -53.40
CA VAL A 316 -10.01 -13.40 -54.77
C VAL A 316 -11.22 -12.95 -55.59
N ASP A 317 -11.15 -11.75 -56.15
CA ASP A 317 -12.08 -11.28 -57.17
C ASP A 317 -11.96 -12.18 -58.42
N GLN A 318 -13.10 -12.73 -58.85
CA GLN A 318 -13.24 -13.51 -60.08
C GLN A 318 -13.44 -12.55 -61.26
N ASP A 319 -12.45 -12.47 -62.15
CA ASP A 319 -12.70 -12.08 -63.53
C ASP A 319 -12.79 -13.38 -64.36
N ASP A 320 -14.00 -13.67 -64.84
CA ASP A 320 -14.36 -14.82 -65.67
C ASP A 320 -13.86 -14.67 -67.11
N GLU A 321 -13.15 -15.68 -67.62
CA GLU A 321 -13.20 -16.04 -69.05
C GLU A 321 -13.03 -17.56 -69.19
N GLN A 322 -14.16 -18.27 -69.30
CA GLN A 322 -14.24 -19.69 -69.61
C GLN A 322 -14.33 -19.90 -71.13
N ASN A 323 -13.44 -20.75 -71.66
CA ASN A 323 -13.67 -21.53 -72.88
C ASN A 323 -12.86 -22.84 -72.78
N GLU A 324 -13.52 -23.96 -72.47
CA GLU A 324 -13.45 -25.21 -73.26
C GLU A 324 -14.32 -26.33 -72.63
N PRO A 325 -15.00 -27.18 -73.45
CA PRO A 325 -15.89 -28.23 -72.99
C PRO A 325 -15.28 -29.65 -73.12
N ASN A 326 -15.80 -30.60 -72.32
CA ASN A 326 -16.37 -31.91 -72.73
C ASN A 326 -16.31 -32.98 -71.62
N GLU A 327 -17.45 -33.18 -70.95
CA GLU A 327 -18.22 -34.44 -70.71
C GLU A 327 -17.57 -35.79 -70.25
N PRO A 328 -18.36 -36.74 -69.68
CA PRO A 328 -18.13 -37.28 -68.32
C PRO A 328 -18.11 -38.83 -68.26
N ASN A 329 -17.97 -39.43 -67.07
CA ASN A 329 -18.48 -40.77 -66.73
C ASN A 329 -18.69 -40.97 -65.21
N GLU A 330 -19.87 -41.52 -64.88
CA GLU A 330 -20.57 -41.87 -63.61
C GLU A 330 -19.86 -42.79 -62.57
N PRO A 331 -20.48 -43.17 -61.42
CA PRO A 331 -21.37 -42.43 -60.50
C PRO A 331 -21.00 -42.60 -59.00
N ASN A 332 -21.39 -41.65 -58.14
CA ASN A 332 -21.19 -41.69 -56.68
C ASN A 332 -22.45 -42.12 -55.91
N GLU A 333 -22.29 -43.10 -55.02
CA GLU A 333 -23.18 -43.45 -53.90
C GLU A 333 -23.38 -42.23 -52.98
N GLN A 334 -24.55 -41.60 -53.00
CA GLN A 334 -25.08 -40.84 -51.84
C GLN A 334 -26.51 -40.31 -52.01
N VAL A 335 -27.16 -40.47 -53.17
CA VAL A 335 -28.53 -39.94 -53.40
C VAL A 335 -29.64 -40.91 -52.96
N LEU A 336 -29.34 -42.20 -52.76
CA LEU A 336 -30.37 -43.25 -52.53
C LEU A 336 -31.04 -43.22 -51.14
N ASN A 337 -30.52 -42.47 -50.17
CA ASN A 337 -31.02 -42.52 -48.78
C ASN A 337 -32.02 -41.43 -48.41
N ILE A 338 -32.26 -40.43 -49.28
CA ILE A 338 -33.19 -39.33 -48.98
C ILE A 338 -34.60 -39.65 -49.49
N GLU A 339 -34.75 -40.29 -50.66
CA GLU A 339 -36.06 -40.69 -51.20
C GLU A 339 -36.74 -41.80 -50.38
N SER A 340 -35.96 -42.76 -49.87
CA SER A 340 -36.47 -43.87 -49.04
C SER A 340 -37.05 -43.42 -47.70
N MET A 341 -36.57 -42.31 -47.13
CA MET A 341 -37.13 -41.76 -45.89
C MET A 341 -38.43 -41.01 -46.11
N ASP A 342 -38.60 -40.33 -47.25
CA ASP A 342 -39.80 -39.53 -47.53
C ASP A 342 -41.02 -40.41 -47.85
N GLU A 343 -40.80 -41.58 -48.46
CA GLU A 343 -41.85 -42.59 -48.67
C GLU A 343 -42.35 -43.22 -47.36
N ARG A 344 -41.43 -43.49 -46.41
CA ARG A 344 -41.78 -44.11 -45.12
C ARG A 344 -42.54 -43.16 -44.19
N VAL A 345 -42.32 -41.86 -44.29
CA VAL A 345 -43.09 -40.84 -43.54
C VAL A 345 -44.52 -40.73 -44.09
N LYS A 346 -44.70 -40.76 -45.41
CA LYS A 346 -46.04 -40.75 -46.03
C LYS A 346 -46.87 -41.99 -45.70
N GLU A 347 -46.25 -43.15 -45.53
CA GLU A 347 -46.97 -44.38 -45.13
C GLU A 347 -47.45 -44.31 -43.66
N LEU A 348 -46.64 -43.76 -42.75
CA LEU A 348 -47.00 -43.58 -41.34
C LEU A 348 -48.13 -42.57 -41.14
N GLU A 349 -48.16 -41.47 -41.91
CA GLU A 349 -49.26 -40.50 -41.87
C GLU A 349 -50.59 -41.06 -42.38
N LYS A 350 -50.54 -42.07 -43.25
CA LYS A 350 -51.73 -42.74 -43.79
C LYS A 350 -52.36 -43.73 -42.79
N ILE A 351 -51.53 -44.37 -41.95
CA ILE A 351 -51.97 -45.29 -40.89
C ILE A 351 -52.59 -44.52 -39.71
N LEU A 352 -52.06 -43.33 -39.37
CA LEU A 352 -52.58 -42.47 -38.30
C LEU A 352 -53.91 -41.77 -38.62
N LYS A 353 -54.36 -41.77 -39.88
CA LYS A 353 -55.65 -41.20 -40.31
C LYS A 353 -56.84 -42.18 -40.27
N TYR A 354 -56.62 -43.43 -39.86
CA TYR A 354 -57.66 -44.47 -39.75
C TYR A 354 -57.76 -45.14 -38.37
N VAL A 355 -57.26 -44.47 -37.31
CA VAL A 355 -57.49 -44.84 -35.89
C VAL A 355 -58.42 -43.84 -35.23
#